data_AF-A0A6P7TF20-F1
#
_entry.id   AF-A0A6P7TF20-F1
#
_cell.length_a   1.000
_cell.length_b   1.000
_cell.length_c   1.000
_cell.angle_alpha   90.00
_cell.angle_beta   90.00
_cell.angle_gamma   90.00
#
_symmetry.space_group_name_H-M   'P 1'
#
loop_
_entity.id
_entity.type
_entity.pdbx_description
1 polymer ?
#
loop_
_entity_poly.entity_id
_entity_poly.type
_entity_poly.pdbx_seq_one_letter_code
_entity_poly.pdbx_strand_id
1 'polypeptide(L)'
;MATPTAFGAGPTETFPVLSKQASAEINGNQTEVVCSSYEDYIFLIVTQYMKIGTLIRLSPENVVDSQRNPFVSSKVLLGKDEPMTHVLAKNIQMSMSTSKPVLLSLAMKDTSRETLTEVIKLVQQCKVWS
;
A
#
# COMPACT_ATOMS: atom_id res chain seq x y z
N MET A 1 10.30 -5.42 -27.21
CA MET A 1 10.26 -4.75 -25.89
C MET A 1 8.95 -3.99 -25.82
N ALA A 2 7.99 -4.45 -25.01
CA ALA A 2 6.72 -3.76 -24.81
C ALA A 2 6.86 -2.84 -23.60
N THR A 3 6.69 -1.53 -23.81
CA THR A 3 6.59 -0.52 -22.76
C THR A 3 5.33 -0.77 -21.94
N PRO A 4 5.36 -0.64 -20.60
CA PRO A 4 4.18 -0.79 -19.77
C PRO A 4 3.22 0.37 -20.09
N THR A 5 2.07 0.06 -20.67
CA THR A 5 1.05 1.04 -20.99
C THR A 5 0.37 1.46 -19.69
N ALA A 6 0.59 2.69 -19.27
CA ALA A 6 -0.02 3.25 -18.07
C ALA A 6 -1.55 3.25 -18.19
N PHE A 7 -2.22 2.98 -17.08
CA PHE A 7 -3.67 3.10 -16.96
C PHE A 7 -4.05 4.58 -17.15
N GLY A 8 -4.90 4.90 -18.13
CA GLY A 8 -5.41 6.27 -18.33
C GLY A 8 -4.95 7.02 -19.59
N ALA A 9 -4.59 6.34 -20.69
CA ALA A 9 -4.30 7.01 -21.98
C ALA A 9 -5.59 7.51 -22.68
N GLY A 10 -6.29 8.45 -22.05
CA GLY A 10 -7.27 9.36 -22.66
C GLY A 10 -6.66 10.73 -22.95
N PRO A 11 -7.37 11.63 -23.65
CA PRO A 11 -6.82 12.86 -24.22
C PRO A 11 -6.33 13.80 -23.11
N THR A 12 -5.02 13.93 -22.93
CA THR A 12 -4.30 14.95 -22.12
C THR A 12 -5.00 15.43 -20.84
N GLU A 13 -5.72 14.56 -20.14
CA GLU A 13 -6.23 14.83 -18.81
C GLU A 13 -5.20 14.26 -17.84
N THR A 14 -4.40 15.15 -17.26
CA THR A 14 -3.55 14.77 -16.13
C THR A 14 -4.45 14.20 -15.05
N PHE A 15 -4.19 12.96 -14.64
CA PHE A 15 -4.95 12.29 -13.60
C PHE A 15 -5.09 13.24 -12.38
N PRO A 16 -6.30 13.47 -11.85
CA PRO A 16 -6.56 14.56 -10.91
C PRO A 16 -5.88 14.38 -9.55
N VAL A 17 -5.30 13.20 -9.30
CA VAL A 17 -4.57 12.89 -8.06
C VAL A 17 -3.17 12.38 -8.37
N LEU A 18 -2.21 12.65 -7.49
CA LEU A 18 -0.85 12.15 -7.65
C LEU A 18 -0.85 10.63 -7.48
N SER A 19 -0.63 9.90 -8.58
CA SER A 19 -0.56 8.45 -8.58
C SER A 19 0.76 7.95 -9.17
N LYS A 20 1.34 6.93 -8.54
CA LYS A 20 2.52 6.21 -9.02
C LYS A 20 2.26 4.72 -8.95
N GLN A 21 2.83 3.99 -9.89
CA GLN A 21 2.74 2.54 -9.95
C GLN A 21 4.11 1.92 -10.22
N ALA A 22 4.33 0.72 -9.69
CA ALA A 22 5.50 -0.10 -9.99
C ALA A 22 5.10 -1.58 -9.99
N SER A 23 5.86 -2.39 -10.72
CA SER A 23 5.71 -3.83 -10.72
C SER A 23 7.08 -4.48 -10.63
N ALA A 24 7.18 -5.56 -9.86
CA ALA A 24 8.36 -6.38 -9.74
C ALA A 24 7.98 -7.84 -9.46
N GLU A 25 8.84 -8.78 -9.86
CA GLU A 25 8.71 -10.18 -9.44
C GLU A 25 9.32 -10.35 -8.05
N ILE A 26 8.53 -10.83 -7.09
CA ILE A 26 8.92 -11.06 -5.69
C ILE A 26 8.63 -12.53 -5.36
N ASN A 27 9.66 -13.29 -5.02
CA ASN A 27 9.55 -14.73 -4.74
C ASN A 27 8.75 -15.51 -5.81
N GLY A 28 9.03 -15.26 -7.09
CA GLY A 28 8.37 -15.89 -8.22
C GLY A 28 6.92 -15.47 -8.46
N ASN A 29 6.43 -14.43 -7.76
CA ASN A 29 5.10 -13.86 -7.96
C ASN A 29 5.22 -12.42 -8.49
N GLN A 30 4.58 -12.16 -9.63
CA GLN A 30 4.46 -10.79 -10.15
C GLN A 30 3.63 -9.95 -9.17
N THR A 31 4.27 -8.95 -8.59
CA THR A 31 3.68 -8.04 -7.60
C THR A 31 3.51 -6.67 -8.24
N GLU A 32 2.32 -6.12 -8.12
CA GLU A 32 1.97 -4.78 -8.57
C GLU A 32 1.64 -3.90 -7.38
N VAL A 33 2.20 -2.70 -7.39
CA VAL A 33 1.98 -1.68 -6.38
C VAL A 33 1.47 -0.42 -7.04
N VAL A 34 0.41 0.15 -6.49
CA VAL A 34 -0.13 1.45 -6.89
C VAL A 34 -0.33 2.31 -5.66
N CYS A 35 0.23 3.51 -5.68
CA CYS A 35 0.10 4.50 -4.62
C CYS A 35 -0.58 5.74 -5.18
N SER A 36 -1.73 6.13 -4.62
CA SER A 36 -2.44 7.36 -4.98
C SER A 36 -2.63 8.24 -3.75
N SER A 37 -2.25 9.50 -3.83
CA SER A 37 -2.36 10.47 -2.73
C SER A 37 -3.64 11.28 -2.87
N TYR A 38 -4.51 11.20 -1.87
CA TYR A 38 -5.69 12.05 -1.74
C TYR A 38 -5.46 13.10 -0.64
N GLU A 39 -6.41 14.02 -0.49
CA GLU A 39 -6.34 15.07 0.51
C GLU A 39 -6.28 14.48 1.93
N ASP A 40 -7.17 13.53 2.24
CA ASP A 40 -7.42 12.97 3.56
C ASP A 40 -6.84 11.58 3.81
N TYR A 41 -6.47 10.83 2.76
CA TYR A 41 -5.80 9.53 2.89
C TYR A 41 -4.88 9.19 1.70
N ILE A 42 -4.09 8.13 1.83
CA ILE A 42 -3.32 7.53 0.74
C ILE A 42 -3.97 6.20 0.39
N PHE A 43 -4.26 5.98 -0.89
CA PHE A 43 -4.71 4.68 -1.37
C PHE A 43 -3.52 3.87 -1.86
N LEU A 44 -3.28 2.72 -1.23
CA LEU A 44 -2.22 1.81 -1.55
C LEU A 44 -2.81 0.47 -1.99
N ILE A 45 -2.44 0.01 -3.18
CA ILE A 45 -2.79 -1.31 -3.69
C ILE A 45 -1.50 -2.12 -3.75
N VAL A 46 -1.51 -3.30 -3.17
CA VAL A 46 -0.43 -4.30 -3.26
C VAL A 46 -1.07 -5.63 -3.64
N THR A 47 -0.84 -6.07 -4.88
CA THR A 47 -1.48 -7.29 -5.40
C THR A 47 -0.53 -8.19 -6.16
N GLN A 48 -0.67 -9.49 -5.94
CA GLN A 48 -0.02 -10.59 -6.67
C GLN A 48 -1.02 -11.49 -7.40
N TYR A 49 -2.32 -11.18 -7.25
CA TYR A 49 -3.41 -11.98 -7.81
C TYR A 49 -4.16 -11.25 -8.93
N MET A 50 -3.76 -10.01 -9.27
CA MET A 50 -4.57 -9.09 -10.08
C MET A 50 -5.99 -8.89 -9.48
N LYS A 51 -6.09 -8.99 -8.15
CA LYS A 51 -7.33 -8.82 -7.37
C LYS A 51 -7.11 -7.73 -6.31
N ILE A 52 -8.20 -7.13 -5.87
CA ILE A 52 -8.20 -6.15 -4.76
C ILE A 52 -7.84 -6.82 -3.41
N GLY A 53 -8.19 -8.10 -3.22
CA GLY A 53 -7.93 -8.81 -1.97
C GLY A 53 -8.65 -8.21 -0.77
N THR A 54 -7.96 -8.12 0.36
CA THR A 54 -8.50 -7.56 1.61
C THR A 54 -8.24 -6.05 1.67
N LEU A 55 -9.29 -5.27 1.92
CA LEU A 55 -9.23 -3.82 2.07
C LEU A 55 -9.16 -3.46 3.55
N ILE A 56 -8.15 -2.68 3.94
CA ILE A 56 -7.80 -2.39 5.33
C ILE A 56 -7.58 -0.89 5.46
N ARG A 57 -8.28 -0.26 6.41
CA ARG A 57 -8.02 1.12 6.78
C ARG A 57 -7.01 1.15 7.92
N LEU A 58 -5.90 1.82 7.68
CA LEU A 58 -4.84 2.08 8.65
C LEU A 58 -4.91 3.54 9.04
N SER A 59 -4.95 3.83 10.33
CA SER A 59 -4.99 5.19 10.84
C SER A 59 -3.90 5.35 11.89
N PRO A 60 -2.87 6.19 11.63
CA PRO A 60 -1.90 6.53 12.66
C PRO A 60 -2.64 7.32 13.74
N GLU A 61 -2.56 6.85 14.97
CA GLU A 61 -3.04 7.60 16.13
C GLU A 61 -1.90 8.48 16.63
N ASN A 62 -2.10 9.80 16.57
CA ASN A 62 -1.20 10.74 17.21
C ASN A 62 -1.42 10.67 18.72
N VAL A 63 -0.68 9.79 19.39
CA VAL A 63 -0.65 9.78 20.84
C VAL A 63 0.13 11.02 21.27
N VAL A 64 -0.55 11.96 21.92
CA VAL A 64 -0.02 13.25 22.42
C VAL A 64 1.09 13.05 23.48
N ASP A 65 1.35 11.81 23.87
CA ASP A 65 2.37 11.44 24.83
C ASP A 65 3.67 11.05 24.12
N SER A 66 4.65 11.95 24.17
CA SER A 66 5.98 11.92 23.54
C SER A 66 6.88 10.72 23.90
N GLN A 67 6.36 9.69 24.58
CA GLN A 67 7.11 8.52 25.04
C GLN A 67 6.59 7.17 24.54
N ARG A 68 5.50 7.11 23.76
CA ARG A 68 5.00 5.84 23.18
C ARG A 68 5.27 5.76 21.68
N ASN A 69 5.71 4.57 21.24
CA ASN A 69 5.86 4.24 19.81
C ASN A 69 4.58 4.59 19.04
N PRO A 70 4.69 5.07 17.78
CA PRO A 70 3.53 5.43 16.96
C PRO A 70 2.55 4.24 16.88
N PHE A 71 1.34 4.45 17.36
CA PHE A 71 0.30 3.43 17.36
C PHE A 71 -0.51 3.51 16.07
N VAL A 72 -0.72 2.36 15.44
CA VAL A 72 -1.48 2.26 14.18
C VAL A 72 -2.71 1.41 14.43
N SER A 73 -3.87 2.05 14.32
CA SER A 73 -5.15 1.37 14.29
C SER A 73 -5.39 0.76 12.90
N SER A 74 -5.93 -0.45 12.85
CA SER A 74 -6.15 -1.21 11.63
C SER A 74 -7.56 -1.79 11.64
N LYS A 75 -8.36 -1.50 10.62
CA LYS A 75 -9.74 -1.99 10.48
C LYS A 75 -9.93 -2.61 9.10
N VAL A 76 -10.27 -3.89 9.05
CA VAL A 76 -10.65 -4.56 7.79
C VAL A 76 -12.03 -4.04 7.38
N LEU A 77 -12.13 -3.56 6.15
CA LEU A 77 -13.36 -3.05 5.55
C LEU A 77 -14.01 -4.07 4.61
N LEU A 78 -13.19 -4.88 3.95
CA LEU A 78 -13.64 -5.90 3.00
C LEU A 78 -12.62 -7.04 2.96
N GLY A 79 -13.11 -8.27 2.79
CA GLY A 79 -12.27 -9.48 2.76
C GLY A 79 -12.25 -10.20 4.09
N LYS A 80 -11.28 -11.10 4.25
CA LYS A 80 -11.14 -11.92 5.46
C LYS A 80 -10.35 -11.15 6.52
N ASP A 81 -10.90 -11.09 7.72
CA ASP A 81 -10.23 -10.51 8.89
C ASP A 81 -9.32 -11.58 9.51
N GLU A 82 -8.03 -11.57 9.12
CA GLU A 82 -7.01 -12.46 9.66
C GLU A 82 -5.94 -11.67 10.41
N PRO A 83 -5.49 -12.13 11.59
CA PRO A 83 -4.48 -11.43 12.38
C PRO A 83 -3.19 -11.12 11.61
N MET A 84 -2.77 -12.04 10.72
CA MET A 84 -1.55 -11.86 9.91
C MET A 84 -1.68 -10.66 8.95
N THR A 85 -2.85 -10.48 8.34
CA THR A 85 -3.16 -9.37 7.43
C THR A 85 -3.02 -8.02 8.14
N HIS A 86 -3.47 -7.94 9.38
CA HIS A 86 -3.28 -6.75 10.21
C HIS A 86 -1.80 -6.44 10.49
N VAL A 87 -1.00 -7.47 10.80
CA VAL A 87 0.44 -7.30 11.07
C VAL A 87 1.18 -6.80 9.84
N LEU A 88 0.94 -7.41 8.67
CA LEU A 88 1.55 -6.98 7.40
C LEU A 88 1.17 -5.54 7.06
N ALA A 89 -0.12 -5.22 7.14
CA ALA A 89 -0.64 -3.89 6.84
C ALA A 89 -0.01 -2.80 7.72
N LYS A 90 0.07 -3.04 9.04
CA LYS A 90 0.73 -2.11 9.98
C LYS A 90 2.22 -1.97 9.67
N ASN A 91 2.91 -3.06 9.33
CA ASN A 91 4.33 -3.00 8.98
C ASN A 91 4.58 -2.12 7.74
N ILE A 92 3.76 -2.28 6.71
CA ILE A 92 3.82 -1.45 5.50
C ILE A 92 3.58 0.03 5.84
N GLN A 93 2.51 0.37 6.54
CA GLN A 93 2.21 1.78 6.84
C GLN A 93 3.20 2.42 7.82
N MET A 94 3.77 1.67 8.77
CA MET A 94 4.89 2.14 9.59
C MET A 94 6.11 2.49 8.72
N SER A 95 6.41 1.67 7.69
CA SER A 95 7.54 1.94 6.79
C SER A 95 7.35 3.22 5.96
N MET A 96 6.10 3.58 5.64
CA MET A 96 5.79 4.82 4.91
C MET A 96 6.04 6.07 5.75
N SER A 97 6.02 5.97 7.09
CA SER A 97 6.23 7.10 8.00
C SER A 97 5.33 8.31 7.69
N THR A 98 4.07 8.04 7.29
CA THR A 98 3.08 9.06 6.94
C THR A 98 2.13 9.32 8.11
N SER A 99 1.78 10.59 8.33
CA SER A 99 0.76 11.01 9.29
C SER A 99 -0.67 10.86 8.74
N LYS A 100 -0.82 10.62 7.43
CA LYS A 100 -2.13 10.41 6.81
C LYS A 100 -2.60 8.96 7.02
N PRO A 101 -3.91 8.73 7.19
CA PRO A 101 -4.49 7.41 7.07
C PRO A 101 -4.15 6.76 5.73
N VAL A 102 -3.98 5.44 5.73
CA VAL A 102 -3.72 4.65 4.53
C VAL A 102 -4.88 3.68 4.33
N LEU A 103 -5.48 3.71 3.16
CA LEU A 103 -6.40 2.68 2.69
C LEU A 103 -5.58 1.67 1.90
N LEU A 104 -5.35 0.49 2.47
CA LEU A 104 -4.54 -0.57 1.89
C LEU A 104 -5.42 -1.67 1.31
N SER A 105 -5.26 -1.97 0.03
CA SER A 105 -5.74 -3.17 -0.63
C SER A 105 -4.58 -4.17 -0.69
N LEU A 106 -4.74 -5.32 -0.02
CA LEU A 106 -3.69 -6.33 0.12
C LEU A 106 -4.15 -7.67 -0.47
N ALA A 107 -3.44 -8.14 -1.49
CA ALA A 107 -3.67 -9.44 -2.12
C ALA A 107 -2.34 -10.14 -2.39
N MET A 108 -1.73 -10.72 -1.36
CA MET A 108 -0.43 -11.42 -1.45
C MET A 108 -0.62 -12.92 -1.30
N LYS A 109 0.13 -13.71 -2.08
CA LYS A 109 0.12 -15.19 -1.97
C LYS A 109 1.02 -15.68 -0.86
N ASP A 110 2.17 -15.02 -0.73
CA ASP A 110 3.18 -15.33 0.26
C ASP A 110 3.28 -14.20 1.28
N THR A 111 3.24 -14.56 2.55
CA THR A 111 3.31 -13.64 3.69
C THR A 111 4.64 -13.74 4.44
N SER A 112 5.68 -14.27 3.79
CA SER A 112 7.03 -14.33 4.33
C SER A 112 7.62 -12.94 4.61
N ARG A 113 8.62 -12.91 5.48
CA ARG A 113 9.27 -11.65 5.91
C ARG A 113 10.11 -11.05 4.78
N GLU A 114 10.68 -11.93 3.97
CA GLU A 114 11.46 -11.63 2.78
C GLU A 114 10.58 -10.89 1.76
N THR A 115 9.41 -11.47 1.42
CA THR A 115 8.42 -10.84 0.52
C THR A 115 7.97 -9.48 1.06
N LEU A 116 7.66 -9.38 2.36
CA LEU A 116 7.26 -8.11 2.96
C LEU A 116 8.33 -7.02 2.80
N THR A 117 9.61 -7.37 3.01
CA THR A 117 10.72 -6.42 2.89
C THR A 117 10.88 -5.91 1.46
N GLU A 118 10.72 -6.79 0.47
CA GLU A 118 10.76 -6.42 -0.95
C GLU A 118 9.56 -5.56 -1.36
N VAL A 119 8.36 -5.91 -0.89
CA VAL A 119 7.15 -5.09 -1.09
C VAL A 119 7.33 -3.70 -0.52
N ILE A 120 7.87 -3.57 0.70
CA ILE A 120 8.14 -2.26 1.30
C ILE A 120 9.10 -1.45 0.44
N LYS A 121 10.19 -2.05 -0.07
CA LYS A 121 11.10 -1.37 -1.00
C LYS A 121 10.38 -0.89 -2.26
N LEU A 122 9.50 -1.71 -2.83
CA LEU A 122 8.72 -1.37 -4.01
C LEU A 122 7.74 -0.21 -3.72
N VAL A 123 7.06 -0.23 -2.57
CA VAL A 123 6.19 0.85 -2.11
C VAL A 123 6.95 2.17 -1.95
N GLN A 124 8.18 2.13 -1.42
CA GLN A 124 9.03 3.33 -1.29
C GLN A 124 9.44 3.93 -2.64
N GLN A 125 9.56 3.13 -3.71
CA GLN A 125 9.78 3.66 -5.06
C GLN A 125 8.55 4.44 -5.57
N CYS A 126 7.35 4.02 -5.15
CA CYS A 126 6.09 4.69 -5.42
C CYS A 126 5.72 5.73 -4.35
N LYS A 127 6.71 6.40 -3.74
CA LYS A 127 6.45 7.46 -2.75
C LYS A 127 5.65 8.61 -3.37
N VAL A 128 4.43 8.80 -2.88
CA VAL A 128 3.48 9.88 -3.24
C VAL A 128 3.10 10.75 -2.04
N TRP A 129 3.68 10.47 -0.87
CA TRP A 129 3.49 11.21 0.36
C TRP A 129 4.70 12.09 0.66
N SER A 130 4.44 13.28 1.18
CA SER A 130 5.42 14.28 1.60
C SER A 130 5.61 14.26 3.11
#